data_AF-A0A7Y5FK11-F1
#
_entry.id   AF-A0A7Y5FK11-F1
#
_cell.length_a   1.000
_cell.length_b   1.000
_cell.length_c   1.000
_cell.angle_alpha   90.00
_cell.angle_beta   90.00
_cell.angle_gamma   90.00
#
_symmetry.space_group_name_H-M   'P 1'
#
loop_
_entity.id
_entity.type
_entity.pdbx_description
1 polymer ?
#
loop_
_entity_poly.entity_id
_entity_poly.type
_entity_poly.pdbx_seq_one_letter_code
_entity_poly.pdbx_strand_id
1 'polypeptide(L)'
;MWATIQIVLGLLGVLLALGGSRLSLPMATSAGIACFALASVAIGWEAILTRKIVLGSRFRGTQQTYSGAAAILQGILFNLLGLFLISLTVLIHLNNGRELLLYFARRPGPLLILFGALCLMQAVISFAGSLEDREGPRWMVILSLLASRRLPALILGMVGVGATALGFFEIIAPDMFDQMGGGVLEILYGRR
;
A
#
# COMPACT_ATOMS: atom_id res chain seq x y z
N MET A 1 -2.84 -4.74 -24.35
CA MET A 1 -1.49 -5.34 -24.42
C MET A 1 -0.58 -4.88 -23.28
N TRP A 2 -0.64 -3.61 -22.85
CA TRP A 2 0.18 -3.07 -21.76
C TRP A 2 -0.06 -3.74 -20.40
N ALA A 3 -1.31 -3.94 -19.98
CA ALA A 3 -1.65 -4.63 -18.73
C ALA A 3 -1.06 -6.06 -18.61
N THR A 4 -0.99 -6.82 -19.72
CA THR A 4 -0.41 -8.18 -19.70
C THR A 4 1.09 -8.15 -19.39
N ILE A 5 1.82 -7.20 -20.00
CA ILE A 5 3.25 -7.02 -19.74
C ILE A 5 3.48 -6.59 -18.29
N GLN A 6 2.67 -5.67 -17.76
CA GLN A 6 2.76 -5.21 -16.37
C GLN A 6 2.50 -6.34 -15.36
N ILE A 7 1.49 -7.18 -15.61
CA ILE A 7 1.19 -8.34 -14.75
C ILE A 7 2.34 -9.34 -14.79
N VAL A 8 2.86 -9.66 -15.97
CA VAL A 8 4.01 -10.56 -16.13
C VAL A 8 5.24 -10.01 -15.42
N LEU A 9 5.53 -8.72 -15.61
CA LEU A 9 6.67 -8.04 -14.95
C LEU A 9 6.51 -8.03 -13.43
N GLY A 10 5.30 -7.77 -12.92
CA GLY A 10 5.00 -7.80 -11.50
C GLY A 10 5.17 -9.21 -10.90
N LEU A 11 4.63 -10.24 -11.56
CA LEU A 11 4.78 -11.64 -11.13
C LEU A 11 6.25 -12.08 -11.16
N LEU A 12 6.97 -11.73 -12.22
CA LEU A 12 8.41 -12.01 -12.32
C LEU A 12 9.19 -11.29 -11.23
N GLY A 13 8.83 -10.05 -10.91
CA GLY A 13 9.39 -9.30 -9.79
C GLY A 13 9.19 -10.00 -8.45
N VAL A 14 7.97 -10.48 -8.17
CA VAL A 14 7.66 -11.24 -6.94
C VAL A 14 8.45 -12.55 -6.89
N LEU A 15 8.52 -13.30 -7.99
CA LEU A 15 9.27 -14.55 -8.06
C LEU A 15 10.77 -14.32 -7.84
N LEU A 16 11.35 -13.28 -8.43
CA LEU A 16 12.75 -12.91 -8.23
C LEU A 16 13.01 -12.45 -6.80
N ALA A 17 12.10 -11.69 -6.19
CA ALA A 17 12.23 -11.24 -4.80
C ALA A 17 12.22 -12.44 -3.82
N LEU A 18 11.23 -13.33 -3.96
CA LEU A 18 11.11 -14.51 -3.09
C LEU A 18 12.22 -15.53 -3.36
N GLY A 19 12.48 -15.84 -4.63
CA GLY A 19 13.54 -16.76 -5.05
C GLY A 19 14.92 -16.26 -4.64
N GLY A 20 15.19 -14.97 -4.85
CA GLY A 20 16.42 -14.31 -4.41
C GLY A 20 16.65 -14.42 -2.91
N SER A 21 15.60 -14.17 -2.10
CA SER A 21 15.71 -14.30 -0.65
C SER A 21 15.97 -15.75 -0.19
N ARG A 22 15.37 -16.73 -0.86
CA ARG A 22 15.51 -18.15 -0.52
C ARG A 22 16.88 -18.71 -0.93
N LEU A 23 17.43 -18.20 -2.03
CA LEU A 23 18.73 -18.61 -2.56
C LEU A 23 19.88 -17.75 -2.01
N SER A 24 19.61 -16.80 -1.11
CA SER A 24 20.60 -15.84 -0.59
C SER A 24 21.31 -15.04 -1.69
N LEU A 25 20.58 -14.70 -2.76
CA LEU A 25 21.04 -13.88 -3.88
C LEU A 25 20.52 -12.44 -3.71
N PRO A 26 21.29 -11.53 -3.06
CA PRO A 26 20.81 -10.18 -2.76
C PRO A 26 20.50 -9.38 -4.03
N MET A 27 21.30 -9.54 -5.09
CA MET A 27 21.03 -8.88 -6.39
C MET A 27 19.69 -9.31 -7.00
N ALA A 28 19.36 -10.59 -6.97
CA ALA A 28 18.08 -11.09 -7.48
C ALA A 28 16.89 -10.53 -6.67
N THR A 29 17.07 -10.42 -5.35
CA THR A 29 16.05 -9.85 -4.45
C THR A 29 15.78 -8.38 -4.78
N SER A 30 16.83 -7.57 -4.87
CA SER A 30 16.72 -6.14 -5.21
C SER A 30 16.16 -5.91 -6.61
N ALA A 31 16.60 -6.71 -7.60
CA ALA A 31 16.06 -6.65 -8.95
C ALA A 31 14.56 -7.02 -8.98
N GLY A 32 14.15 -8.03 -8.21
CA GLY A 32 12.74 -8.41 -8.08
C GLY A 32 11.87 -7.30 -7.51
N ILE A 33 12.32 -6.67 -6.42
CA ILE A 33 11.60 -5.53 -5.80
C ILE A 33 11.52 -4.35 -6.78
N ALA A 34 12.62 -4.03 -7.48
CA ALA A 34 12.63 -2.96 -8.48
C ALA A 34 11.67 -3.24 -9.65
N CYS A 35 11.64 -4.47 -10.19
CA CYS A 35 10.70 -4.86 -11.23
C CYS A 35 9.24 -4.75 -10.78
N PHE A 36 8.93 -5.22 -9.57
CA PHE A 36 7.59 -5.09 -9.00
C PHE A 36 7.19 -3.62 -8.79
N ALA A 37 8.11 -2.80 -8.33
CA ALA A 37 7.89 -1.38 -8.12
C ALA A 37 7.63 -0.64 -9.44
N LEU A 38 8.41 -0.93 -10.49
CA LEU A 38 8.20 -0.38 -11.84
C LEU A 38 6.86 -0.82 -12.43
N ALA A 39 6.47 -2.09 -12.22
CA ALA A 39 5.15 -2.57 -12.62
C ALA A 39 4.03 -1.79 -11.91
N SER A 40 4.17 -1.54 -10.61
CA SER A 40 3.24 -0.71 -9.83
C SER A 40 3.11 0.70 -10.39
N VAL A 41 4.23 1.38 -10.69
CA VAL A 41 4.20 2.73 -11.29
C VAL A 41 3.55 2.70 -12.68
N ALA A 42 3.83 1.69 -13.50
CA ALA A 42 3.23 1.56 -14.82
C ALA A 42 1.70 1.38 -14.74
N ILE A 43 1.21 0.53 -13.83
CA ILE A 43 -0.21 0.35 -13.54
C ILE A 43 -0.84 1.66 -13.04
N GLY A 44 -0.14 2.37 -12.16
CA GLY A 44 -0.59 3.65 -11.62
C GLY A 44 -0.78 4.71 -12.70
N TRP A 45 0.18 4.83 -13.62
CA TRP A 45 0.06 5.72 -14.78
C TRP A 45 -1.06 5.32 -15.73
N GLU A 46 -1.21 4.03 -16.03
CA GLU A 46 -2.31 3.53 -16.87
C GLU A 46 -3.67 3.88 -16.26
N ALA A 47 -3.83 3.68 -14.95
CA ALA A 47 -5.06 4.02 -14.23
C ALA A 47 -5.39 5.53 -14.27
N ILE A 48 -4.39 6.40 -14.14
CA ILE A 48 -4.56 7.86 -14.22
C ILE A 48 -4.97 8.29 -15.64
N LEU A 49 -4.30 7.76 -16.67
CA LEU A 49 -4.54 8.14 -18.06
C LEU A 49 -5.88 7.62 -18.58
N THR A 50 -6.18 6.35 -18.32
CA THR A 50 -7.41 5.71 -18.80
C THR A 50 -8.63 6.04 -17.93
N ARG A 51 -8.40 6.55 -16.70
CA ARG A 51 -9.42 6.78 -15.68
C ARG A 51 -10.29 5.55 -15.43
N LYS A 52 -9.71 4.36 -15.64
CA LYS A 52 -10.43 3.09 -15.56
C LYS A 52 -9.50 1.99 -15.05
N ILE A 53 -9.95 1.25 -14.04
CA ILE A 53 -9.29 0.03 -13.57
C ILE A 53 -10.30 -1.09 -13.66
N VAL A 54 -9.99 -2.13 -14.45
CA VAL A 54 -10.83 -3.32 -14.57
C VAL A 54 -10.19 -4.43 -13.74
N LEU A 55 -10.81 -4.73 -12.59
CA LEU A 55 -10.42 -5.84 -11.72
C LEU A 55 -11.46 -6.95 -11.89
N GLY A 56 -11.10 -8.02 -12.59
CA GLY A 56 -11.98 -9.17 -12.73
C GLY A 56 -11.53 -10.18 -13.79
N SER A 57 -11.76 -11.45 -13.48
CA SER A 57 -11.66 -12.54 -14.47
C SER A 57 -12.91 -12.56 -15.32
N ARG A 58 -12.74 -12.58 -16.65
CA ARG A 58 -13.81 -12.78 -17.64
C ARG A 58 -14.67 -14.02 -17.34
N PHE A 59 -14.13 -15.00 -16.62
CA PHE A 59 -14.80 -16.28 -16.33
C PHE A 59 -15.85 -16.23 -15.20
N ARG A 60 -15.88 -15.20 -14.34
CA ARG A 60 -16.80 -15.17 -13.18
C ARG A 60 -17.90 -14.11 -13.23
N GLY A 61 -18.04 -13.36 -14.32
CA GLY A 61 -19.11 -12.36 -14.49
C GLY A 61 -19.07 -11.15 -13.55
N THR A 62 -18.24 -11.17 -12.49
CA THR A 62 -18.04 -10.05 -11.58
C THR A 62 -16.87 -9.20 -12.06
N GLN A 63 -17.12 -8.31 -13.04
CA GLN A 63 -16.16 -7.25 -13.36
C GLN A 63 -16.35 -6.10 -12.39
N GLN A 64 -15.40 -5.89 -11.48
CA GLN A 64 -15.34 -4.66 -10.69
C GLN A 64 -14.58 -3.63 -11.51
N THR A 65 -15.28 -2.61 -11.97
CA THR A 65 -14.69 -1.54 -12.78
C THR A 65 -14.67 -0.27 -11.96
N TYR A 66 -13.49 0.17 -11.52
CA TYR A 66 -13.36 1.51 -10.96
C TYR A 66 -13.26 2.48 -12.13
N SER A 67 -14.00 3.58 -12.08
CA SER A 67 -13.97 4.62 -13.09
C SER A 67 -13.60 5.97 -12.47
N GLY A 68 -13.47 7.00 -13.31
CA GLY A 68 -13.44 8.39 -12.86
C GLY A 68 -12.39 8.70 -11.80
N ALA A 69 -12.86 9.27 -10.68
CA ALA A 69 -11.98 9.75 -9.61
C ALA A 69 -11.38 8.61 -8.79
N ALA A 70 -12.12 7.51 -8.59
CA ALA A 70 -11.63 6.34 -7.85
C ALA A 70 -10.45 5.68 -8.58
N ALA A 71 -10.51 5.58 -9.90
CA ALA A 71 -9.41 5.06 -10.72
C ALA A 71 -8.16 5.94 -10.65
N ILE A 72 -8.32 7.27 -10.70
CA ILE A 72 -7.20 8.22 -10.60
C ILE A 72 -6.54 8.10 -9.22
N LEU A 73 -7.32 8.11 -8.13
CA LEU A 73 -6.80 7.98 -6.76
C LEU A 73 -6.07 6.65 -6.55
N GLN A 74 -6.63 5.54 -7.04
CA GLN A 74 -5.97 4.24 -6.99
C GLN A 74 -4.66 4.24 -7.80
N GLY A 75 -4.63 4.94 -8.95
CA GLY A 75 -3.41 5.12 -9.73
C GLY A 75 -2.32 5.91 -9.01
N ILE A 76 -2.71 6.99 -8.33
CA ILE A 76 -1.80 7.77 -7.46
C ILE A 76 -1.23 6.88 -6.35
N LEU A 77 -2.07 6.05 -5.72
CA LEU A 77 -1.65 5.12 -4.67
C LEU A 77 -0.62 4.10 -5.19
N PHE A 78 -0.84 3.53 -6.37
CA PHE A 78 0.14 2.62 -7.00
C PHE A 78 1.47 3.31 -7.35
N ASN A 79 1.42 4.57 -7.78
CA ASN A 79 2.63 5.36 -8.03
C ASN A 79 3.41 5.63 -6.74
N LEU A 80 2.72 6.04 -5.67
CA LEU A 80 3.36 6.28 -4.37
C LEU A 80 4.01 5.00 -3.82
N LEU A 81 3.32 3.88 -3.90
CA LEU A 81 3.84 2.59 -3.45
C LEU A 81 5.04 2.14 -4.30
N GLY A 82 4.97 2.29 -5.62
CA GLY A 82 6.07 1.97 -6.52
C GLY A 82 7.30 2.85 -6.28
N LEU A 83 7.12 4.17 -6.15
CA LEU A 83 8.22 5.09 -5.83
C LEU A 83 8.83 4.77 -4.46
N PHE A 84 8.02 4.49 -3.45
CA PHE A 84 8.49 4.08 -2.14
C PHE A 84 9.37 2.82 -2.20
N LEU A 85 8.95 1.80 -2.95
CA LEU A 85 9.73 0.57 -3.13
C LEU A 85 11.04 0.81 -3.90
N ILE A 86 11.03 1.67 -4.92
CA ILE A 86 12.25 2.09 -5.63
C ILE A 86 13.21 2.78 -4.65
N SER A 87 12.73 3.76 -3.90
CA SER A 87 13.52 4.47 -2.89
C SER A 87 14.10 3.50 -1.86
N LEU A 88 13.31 2.57 -1.35
CA LEU A 88 13.77 1.55 -0.39
C LEU A 88 14.87 0.67 -1.00
N THR A 89 14.71 0.23 -2.25
CA THR A 89 15.69 -0.60 -2.95
C THR A 89 17.02 0.13 -3.16
N VAL A 90 16.95 1.41 -3.55
CA VAL A 90 18.14 2.26 -3.70
C VAL A 90 18.84 2.45 -2.35
N LEU A 91 18.09 2.73 -1.29
CA LEU A 91 18.65 2.92 0.07
C LEU A 91 19.32 1.65 0.61
N ILE A 92 18.74 0.48 0.35
CA ILE A 92 19.35 -0.82 0.68
C ILE A 92 20.65 -0.99 -0.09
N HIS A 93 20.68 -0.64 -1.38
CA HIS A 93 21.86 -0.80 -2.22
C HIS A 93 23.00 0.16 -1.83
N LEU A 94 22.68 1.36 -1.38
CA LEU A 94 23.65 2.35 -0.90
C LEU A 94 24.19 2.04 0.51
N ASN A 95 23.96 0.84 1.05
CA ASN A 95 24.42 0.36 2.36
C ASN A 95 23.92 1.17 3.58
N ASN A 96 23.10 2.21 3.37
CA ASN A 96 22.44 2.99 4.41
C ASN A 96 21.10 2.38 4.87
N GLY A 97 20.63 1.30 4.21
CA GLY A 97 19.35 0.66 4.53
C GLY A 97 19.24 0.20 5.99
N ARG A 98 20.33 -0.27 6.60
CA ARG A 98 20.32 -0.69 8.01
C ARG A 98 20.14 0.49 8.96
N GLU A 99 20.85 1.59 8.74
CA GLU A 99 20.73 2.79 9.59
C GLU A 99 19.34 3.41 9.47
N LEU A 100 18.78 3.37 8.28
CA LEU A 100 17.46 3.92 7.98
C LEU A 100 16.33 3.05 8.56
N LEU A 101 16.48 1.72 8.54
CA LEU A 101 15.61 0.80 9.27
C LEU A 101 15.72 1.00 10.79
N LEU A 102 16.92 1.20 11.32
CA LEU A 102 17.11 1.50 12.74
C LEU A 102 16.52 2.85 13.13
N TYR A 103 16.62 3.86 12.25
CA TYR A 103 15.98 5.15 12.43
C TYR A 103 14.47 4.99 12.52
N PHE A 104 13.85 4.31 11.55
CA PHE A 104 12.41 4.09 11.56
C PHE A 104 11.93 3.16 12.68
N ALA A 105 12.74 2.20 13.10
CA ALA A 105 12.42 1.37 14.26
C ALA A 105 12.43 2.19 15.56
N ARG A 106 13.33 3.17 15.69
CA ARG A 106 13.41 4.07 16.85
C ARG A 106 12.37 5.18 16.81
N ARG A 107 12.07 5.70 15.62
CA ARG A 107 11.17 6.82 15.38
C ARG A 107 10.15 6.42 14.30
N PRO A 108 9.12 5.64 14.68
CA PRO A 108 8.16 5.08 13.72
C PRO A 108 7.15 6.11 13.22
N GLY A 109 7.09 7.32 13.78
CA GLY A 109 6.05 8.30 13.46
C GLY A 109 5.91 8.62 11.97
N PRO A 110 7.00 8.91 11.23
CA PRO A 110 6.93 9.13 9.79
C PRO A 110 6.33 7.95 9.01
N LEU A 111 6.67 6.70 9.40
CA LEU A 111 6.08 5.51 8.76
C LEU A 111 4.61 5.33 9.13
N LEU A 112 4.23 5.62 10.38
CA LEU A 112 2.83 5.55 10.83
C LEU A 112 1.96 6.60 10.12
N ILE A 113 2.49 7.81 9.89
CA ILE A 113 1.80 8.83 9.10
C ILE A 113 1.64 8.39 7.66
N LEU A 114 2.72 7.89 7.03
CA LEU A 114 2.68 7.39 5.65
C LEU A 114 1.68 6.23 5.50
N PHE A 115 1.76 5.24 6.38
CA PHE A 115 0.85 4.10 6.43
C PHE A 115 -0.60 4.56 6.63
N GLY A 116 -0.84 5.44 7.60
CA GLY A 116 -2.16 5.99 7.86
C GLY A 116 -2.73 6.76 6.68
N ALA A 117 -1.91 7.55 5.99
CA ALA A 117 -2.30 8.26 4.77
C ALA A 117 -2.69 7.30 3.64
N LEU A 118 -1.94 6.20 3.46
CA LEU A 118 -2.28 5.16 2.47
C LEU A 118 -3.60 4.46 2.83
N CYS A 119 -3.82 4.13 4.10
CA CYS A 119 -5.09 3.56 4.57
C CYS A 119 -6.27 4.52 4.34
N LEU A 120 -6.09 5.81 4.63
CA LEU A 120 -7.10 6.83 4.37
C LEU A 120 -7.40 6.99 2.88
N MET A 121 -6.37 7.01 2.02
CA MET A 121 -6.58 7.03 0.56
C MET A 121 -7.38 5.80 0.12
N GLN A 122 -7.04 4.61 0.61
CA GLN A 122 -7.77 3.38 0.27
C GLN A 122 -9.22 3.40 0.77
N ALA A 123 -9.47 3.97 1.95
CA ALA A 123 -10.82 4.19 2.47
C ALA A 123 -11.61 5.13 1.55
N VAL A 124 -11.01 6.26 1.14
CA VAL A 124 -11.64 7.24 0.23
C VAL A 124 -11.93 6.60 -1.14
N ILE A 125 -11.00 5.83 -1.71
CA ILE A 125 -11.21 5.11 -2.98
C ILE A 125 -12.39 4.14 -2.86
N SER A 126 -12.44 3.40 -1.74
CA SER A 126 -13.51 2.44 -1.48
C SER A 126 -14.88 3.13 -1.35
N PHE A 127 -14.93 4.31 -0.72
CA PHE A 127 -16.15 5.13 -0.67
C PHE A 127 -16.54 5.70 -2.04
N ALA A 128 -15.58 6.28 -2.77
CA ALA A 128 -15.80 6.86 -4.09
C ALA A 128 -16.29 5.80 -5.09
N GLY A 129 -15.65 4.64 -5.15
CA GLY A 129 -16.08 3.52 -5.99
C GLY A 129 -17.45 2.97 -5.60
N SER A 130 -17.85 3.10 -4.33
CA SER A 130 -19.19 2.71 -3.87
C SER A 130 -20.31 3.64 -4.39
N LEU A 131 -19.97 4.90 -4.72
CA LEU A 131 -20.90 5.88 -5.27
C LEU A 131 -21.07 5.75 -6.78
N GLU A 132 -20.05 5.26 -7.48
CA GLU A 132 -20.04 5.06 -8.93
C GLU A 132 -20.79 3.78 -9.38
N ASP A 133 -20.81 2.72 -8.56
CA ASP A 133 -21.40 1.40 -8.89
C ASP A 133 -22.95 1.30 -8.83
N ARG A 134 -23.68 2.34 -9.28
CA ARG A 134 -25.16 2.42 -9.16
C ARG A 134 -25.99 1.53 -10.11
N GLU A 135 -25.51 0.37 -10.52
CA GLU A 135 -26.29 -0.54 -11.38
C GLU A 135 -26.77 -1.79 -10.62
N GLY A 136 -28.06 -1.79 -10.23
CA GLY A 136 -28.75 -2.95 -9.66
C GLY A 136 -29.98 -2.60 -8.82
N PRO A 137 -30.87 -3.58 -8.50
CA PRO A 137 -32.03 -3.36 -7.65
C PRO A 137 -31.60 -2.88 -6.25
N ARG A 138 -32.20 -1.77 -5.80
CA ARG A 138 -31.76 -0.95 -4.65
C ARG A 138 -31.41 -1.76 -3.39
N TRP A 139 -32.13 -2.83 -3.10
CA TRP A 139 -31.94 -3.61 -1.87
C TRP A 139 -30.72 -4.53 -1.88
N MET A 140 -30.44 -5.16 -3.03
CA MET A 140 -29.27 -6.03 -3.23
C MET A 140 -27.98 -5.20 -3.29
N VAL A 141 -28.08 -3.98 -3.83
CA VAL A 141 -27.00 -2.99 -3.90
C VAL A 141 -26.66 -2.45 -2.51
N ILE A 142 -27.66 -2.16 -1.65
CA ILE A 142 -27.40 -1.66 -0.28
C ILE A 142 -26.70 -2.72 0.58
N LEU A 143 -27.16 -3.98 0.55
CA LEU A 143 -26.55 -5.07 1.32
C LEU A 143 -25.15 -5.42 0.81
N SER A 144 -24.92 -5.45 -0.52
CA SER A 144 -23.60 -5.70 -1.09
C SER A 144 -22.62 -4.55 -0.87
N LEU A 145 -23.08 -3.29 -0.88
CA LEU A 145 -22.26 -2.10 -0.61
C LEU A 145 -21.85 -2.01 0.87
N LEU A 146 -22.78 -2.29 1.79
CA LEU A 146 -22.50 -2.31 3.23
C LEU A 146 -21.51 -3.42 3.60
N ALA A 147 -21.74 -4.64 3.10
CA ALA A 147 -20.93 -5.81 3.46
C ALA A 147 -19.58 -5.88 2.71
N SER A 148 -19.49 -5.48 1.43
CA SER A 148 -18.29 -5.75 0.63
C SER A 148 -17.29 -4.60 0.50
N ARG A 149 -17.72 -3.33 0.62
CA ARG A 149 -16.83 -2.17 0.36
C ARG A 149 -16.82 -1.12 1.46
N ARG A 150 -17.98 -0.78 2.04
CA ARG A 150 -18.05 0.27 3.07
C ARG A 150 -17.49 -0.16 4.41
N LEU A 151 -17.70 -1.41 4.82
CA LEU A 151 -17.16 -1.92 6.07
C LEU A 151 -15.62 -2.01 6.06
N PRO A 152 -14.96 -2.56 5.00
CA PRO A 152 -13.51 -2.44 4.85
C PRO A 152 -13.04 -0.98 4.79
N ALA A 153 -13.77 -0.09 4.11
CA ALA A 153 -13.43 1.33 4.05
C ALA A 153 -13.47 2.00 5.42
N LEU A 154 -14.47 1.70 6.25
CA LEU A 154 -14.58 2.22 7.62
C LEU A 154 -13.46 1.68 8.51
N ILE A 155 -13.16 0.38 8.42
CA ILE A 155 -12.05 -0.22 9.16
C ILE A 155 -10.73 0.44 8.75
N LEU A 156 -10.46 0.55 7.45
CA LEU A 156 -9.27 1.23 6.93
C LEU A 156 -9.24 2.71 7.31
N GLY A 157 -10.39 3.38 7.36
CA GLY A 157 -10.52 4.75 7.81
C GLY A 157 -10.13 4.89 9.28
N MET A 158 -10.68 4.05 10.15
CA MET A 158 -10.34 4.05 11.59
C MET A 158 -8.87 3.71 11.84
N VAL A 159 -8.35 2.69 11.16
CA VAL A 159 -6.92 2.32 11.23
C VAL A 159 -6.05 3.46 10.71
N GLY A 160 -6.45 4.10 9.62
CA GLY A 160 -5.74 5.22 9.02
C GLY A 160 -5.67 6.42 9.95
N VAL A 161 -6.81 6.86 10.50
CA VAL A 161 -6.86 7.94 11.49
C VAL A 161 -6.02 7.58 12.72
N GLY A 162 -6.16 6.37 13.25
CA GLY A 162 -5.41 5.92 14.41
C GLY A 162 -3.90 5.91 14.18
N ALA A 163 -3.44 5.35 13.06
CA ALA A 163 -2.03 5.33 12.69
C ALA A 163 -1.46 6.74 12.45
N THR A 164 -2.18 7.60 11.73
CA THR A 164 -1.75 8.98 11.50
C THR A 164 -1.71 9.77 12.81
N ALA A 165 -2.70 9.63 13.69
CA ALA A 165 -2.72 10.28 15.00
C ALA A 165 -1.56 9.81 15.88
N LEU A 166 -1.30 8.50 15.94
CA LEU A 166 -0.15 7.94 16.66
C LEU A 166 1.18 8.45 16.08
N GLY A 167 1.27 8.56 14.76
CA GLY A 167 2.48 9.08 14.12
C GLY A 167 2.71 10.58 14.37
N PHE A 168 1.66 11.40 14.36
CA PHE A 168 1.77 12.80 14.78
C PHE A 168 2.10 12.93 16.27
N PHE A 169 1.50 12.10 17.12
CA PHE A 169 1.77 12.08 18.55
C PHE A 169 3.24 11.76 18.84
N GLU A 170 3.84 10.80 18.12
CA GLU A 170 5.27 10.49 18.21
C GLU A 170 6.16 11.68 17.83
N ILE A 171 5.79 12.45 16.81
CA ILE A 171 6.57 13.61 16.36
C ILE A 171 6.44 14.80 17.33
N ILE A 172 5.24 15.03 17.89
CA ILE A 172 4.97 16.18 18.76
C ILE A 172 5.48 15.93 20.18
N ALA A 173 5.34 14.71 20.70
CA ALA A 173 5.66 14.35 22.08
C ALA A 173 6.45 13.02 22.13
N PRO A 174 7.70 13.00 21.63
CA PRO A 174 8.50 11.78 21.54
C PRO A 174 8.74 11.13 22.90
N ASP A 175 8.97 11.93 23.95
CA ASP A 175 9.23 11.39 25.31
C ASP A 175 8.01 10.66 25.89
N MET A 176 6.79 11.13 25.59
CA MET A 176 5.56 10.47 26.03
C MET A 176 5.28 9.20 25.21
N PHE A 177 5.57 9.25 23.90
CA PHE A 177 5.47 8.08 23.04
C PHE A 177 6.44 6.98 23.48
N ASP A 178 7.68 7.36 23.83
CA ASP A 178 8.70 6.45 24.34
C ASP A 178 8.28 5.84 25.70
N GLN A 179 7.54 6.56 26.54
CA GLN A 179 6.97 5.99 27.78
C GLN A 179 5.82 5.00 27.52
N MET A 180 5.01 5.23 26.48
CA MET A 180 3.93 4.32 26.09
C MET A 180 4.44 3.07 25.35
N GLY A 181 5.47 3.23 24.51
CA GLY A 181 6.06 2.18 23.67
C GLY A 181 7.33 1.54 24.23
N GLY A 182 7.90 2.10 25.31
CA GLY A 182 9.21 1.74 25.87
C GLY A 182 9.35 0.26 26.21
N GLY A 183 8.28 -0.39 26.68
CA GLY A 183 8.29 -1.83 26.93
C GLY A 183 8.49 -2.69 25.68
N VAL A 184 8.01 -2.27 24.50
CA VAL A 184 8.14 -3.06 23.26
C VAL A 184 9.55 -2.96 22.68
N LEU A 185 10.15 -1.78 22.73
CA LEU A 185 11.53 -1.57 22.28
C LEU A 185 12.55 -2.14 23.28
N GLU A 186 12.30 -2.08 24.59
CA GLU A 186 13.14 -2.77 25.59
C GLU A 186 13.13 -4.29 25.43
N ILE A 187 11.96 -4.88 25.16
CA ILE A 187 11.81 -6.32 24.92
C ILE A 187 12.47 -6.74 23.60
N LEU A 188 12.36 -5.93 22.53
CA LEU A 188 12.95 -6.25 21.21
C LEU A 188 14.46 -6.01 21.15
N TYR A 189 15.00 -5.04 21.88
CA TYR A 189 16.41 -4.65 21.81
C TYR A 189 17.24 -4.99 23.04
N GLY A 190 16.65 -5.62 24.07
CA GLY A 190 17.39 -6.24 25.17
C GLY A 190 18.31 -5.27 25.92
N ARG A 191 17.91 -4.01 26.10
CA ARG A 191 18.62 -3.10 27.01
C ARG A 191 17.95 -3.16 28.37
N ARG A 192 18.61 -3.84 29.31
CA ARG A 192 18.58 -3.47 30.73
C ARG A 192 19.69 -2.47 30.99
#